data_AF-A0A3D2UST6-F1
#
_entry.id   AF-A0A3D2UST6-F1
#
_cell.length_a   1.000
_cell.length_b   1.000
_cell.length_c   1.000
_cell.angle_alpha   90.00
_cell.angle_beta   90.00
_cell.angle_gamma   90.00
#
_symmetry.space_group_name_H-M   'P 1'
#
loop_
_entity.id
_entity.type
_entity.pdbx_description
1 polymer ?
#
loop_
_entity_poly.entity_id
_entity_poly.type
_entity_poly.pdbx_seq_one_letter_code
_entity_poly.pdbx_strand_id
1 'polypeptide(L)'
;FDEEFYPQIEMERGKLDSAIENFYDNIFPTLQNLTSPKAGAKEFVEWAFTKKFRIAIATDPLLPTKATHHRLRWAGFQPEQFEIVSTYENFHFSKTYPAYYAEVLGMMGWSDNPILMVGNDMDRDILPAKRLGLKTFLVDVEPASTSKGEADSAGSL
;
A
#
# COMPACT_ATOMS: atom_id res chain seq x y z
N PHE A 1 -3.42 13.46 -19.89
CA PHE A 1 -2.20 12.63 -19.81
C PHE A 1 -1.77 12.22 -21.20
N ASP A 2 -2.56 11.41 -21.92
CA ASP A 2 -2.19 10.90 -23.25
C ASP A 2 -1.83 12.00 -24.25
N GLU A 3 -2.61 13.08 -24.29
CA GLU A 3 -2.39 14.24 -25.18
C GLU A 3 -1.07 14.98 -24.92
N GLU A 4 -0.48 14.83 -23.73
CA GLU A 4 0.75 15.52 -23.32
C GLU A 4 1.96 14.57 -23.27
N PHE A 5 1.77 13.34 -22.79
CA PHE A 5 2.85 12.39 -22.54
C PHE A 5 3.41 11.80 -23.83
N TYR A 6 2.54 11.26 -24.70
CA TYR A 6 2.95 10.55 -25.91
C TYR A 6 3.68 11.44 -26.92
N PRO A 7 3.27 12.70 -27.16
CA PRO A 7 4.03 13.61 -28.00
C PRO A 7 5.43 13.93 -27.45
N GLN A 8 5.63 14.01 -26.14
CA GLN A 8 6.93 14.33 -25.53
C GLN A 8 7.97 13.23 -25.69
N ILE A 9 7.54 11.98 -25.89
CA ILE A 9 8.43 10.84 -26.12
C ILE A 9 8.45 10.41 -27.60
N GLU A 10 7.81 11.18 -28.49
CA GLU A 10 7.71 10.89 -29.93
C GLU A 10 7.13 9.49 -30.24
N MET A 11 6.17 9.01 -29.43
CA MET A 11 5.55 7.69 -29.60
C MET A 11 4.04 7.79 -29.72
N GLU A 12 3.44 6.90 -30.52
CA GLU A 12 1.99 6.73 -30.52
C GLU A 12 1.53 5.94 -29.30
N ARG A 13 0.32 6.26 -28.81
CA ARG A 13 -0.37 5.47 -27.80
C ARG A 13 -0.46 4.01 -28.24
N GLY A 14 -0.20 3.09 -27.31
CA GLY A 14 -0.25 1.65 -27.59
C GLY A 14 1.06 1.03 -28.06
N LYS A 15 2.02 1.82 -28.56
CA LYS A 15 3.34 1.29 -28.99
C LYS A 15 4.22 0.86 -27.81
N LEU A 16 3.96 1.40 -26.63
CA LEU A 16 4.68 1.04 -25.40
C LEU A 16 4.03 -0.11 -24.63
N ASP A 17 2.74 -0.38 -24.85
CA ASP A 17 1.97 -1.30 -24.01
C ASP A 17 2.65 -2.67 -23.93
N SER A 18 3.02 -3.26 -25.07
CA SER A 18 3.70 -4.55 -25.08
C SER A 18 5.06 -4.54 -24.36
N ALA A 19 5.80 -3.42 -24.43
CA ALA A 19 7.08 -3.29 -23.74
C ALA A 19 6.91 -3.13 -22.22
N ILE A 20 5.91 -2.34 -21.80
CA ILE A 20 5.53 -2.14 -20.40
C ILE A 20 5.03 -3.45 -19.79
N GLU A 21 4.14 -4.15 -20.49
CA GLU A 21 3.62 -5.45 -20.06
C GLU A 21 4.76 -6.48 -19.92
N ASN A 22 5.63 -6.58 -20.93
CA ASN A 22 6.80 -7.46 -20.86
C ASN A 22 7.75 -7.09 -19.71
N PHE A 23 7.93 -5.80 -19.42
CA PHE A 23 8.72 -5.37 -18.28
C PHE A 23 8.11 -5.89 -16.98
N TYR A 24 6.81 -5.68 -16.74
CA TYR A 24 6.18 -6.12 -15.49
C TYR A 24 6.04 -7.64 -15.36
N ASP A 25 5.90 -8.37 -16.48
CA ASP A 25 5.78 -9.83 -16.47
C ASP A 25 7.12 -10.56 -16.36
N ASN A 26 8.18 -10.04 -16.99
CA ASN A 26 9.44 -10.78 -17.16
C ASN A 26 10.67 -10.12 -16.54
N ILE A 27 10.73 -8.78 -16.48
CA ILE A 27 11.92 -8.05 -15.99
C ILE A 27 11.74 -7.65 -14.52
N PHE A 28 10.63 -6.99 -14.18
CA PHE A 28 10.32 -6.54 -12.83
C PHE A 28 10.44 -7.65 -11.78
N PRO A 29 9.97 -8.91 -12.02
CA PRO A 29 10.10 -10.00 -11.04
C PRO A 29 11.55 -10.31 -10.68
N THR A 30 12.50 -10.09 -11.59
CA THR A 30 13.93 -10.37 -11.35
C THR A 30 14.57 -9.41 -10.35
N LEU A 31 13.92 -8.27 -10.06
CA LEU A 31 14.40 -7.27 -9.10
C LEU A 31 14.21 -7.69 -7.63
N GLN A 32 13.60 -8.86 -7.37
CA GLN A 32 13.37 -9.36 -6.02
C GLN A 32 14.65 -9.38 -5.17
N ASN A 33 15.78 -9.73 -5.77
CA ASN A 33 17.08 -9.82 -5.09
C ASN A 33 17.61 -8.47 -4.58
N LEU A 34 17.04 -7.34 -5.03
CA LEU A 34 17.35 -5.99 -4.56
C LEU A 34 16.48 -5.57 -3.37
N THR A 35 15.61 -6.46 -2.89
CA THR A 35 14.65 -6.18 -1.83
C THR A 35 14.79 -7.20 -0.70
N SER A 36 14.28 -6.84 0.48
CA SER A 36 14.19 -7.75 1.62
C SER A 36 12.82 -7.64 2.29
N PRO A 37 12.26 -8.77 2.76
CA PRO A 37 11.08 -8.73 3.63
C PRO A 37 11.37 -7.95 4.92
N LYS A 38 10.35 -7.28 5.44
CA LYS A 38 10.44 -6.62 6.74
C LYS A 38 10.35 -7.67 7.85
N ALA A 39 11.34 -7.69 8.75
CA ALA A 39 11.33 -8.56 9.92
C ALA A 39 10.06 -8.34 10.77
N GLY A 40 9.43 -9.42 11.23
CA GLY A 40 8.19 -9.39 12.02
C GLY A 40 6.91 -9.17 11.20
N ALA A 41 7.01 -8.71 9.93
CA ALA A 41 5.82 -8.39 9.14
C ALA A 41 5.00 -9.64 8.78
N LYS A 42 5.68 -10.76 8.48
CA LYS A 42 5.00 -12.02 8.15
C LYS A 42 4.25 -12.56 9.36
N GLU A 43 4.92 -12.61 10.50
CA GLU A 43 4.37 -13.07 11.77
C GLU A 43 3.19 -12.22 12.22
N PHE A 44 3.30 -10.89 12.08
CA PHE A 44 2.22 -9.96 12.42
C PHE A 44 0.98 -10.16 11.55
N VAL A 45 1.16 -10.27 10.23
CA VAL A 45 0.04 -10.46 9.28
C VAL A 45 -0.60 -11.83 9.48
N GLU A 46 0.18 -12.89 9.66
CA GLU A 46 -0.34 -14.23 9.98
C GLU A 46 -1.12 -14.23 11.30
N TRP A 47 -0.60 -13.59 12.34
CA TRP A 47 -1.31 -13.39 13.60
C TRP A 47 -2.65 -12.67 13.37
N ALA A 48 -2.66 -11.60 12.57
CA ALA A 48 -3.88 -10.85 12.29
C ALA A 48 -4.95 -11.74 11.62
N PHE A 49 -4.55 -12.63 10.71
CA PHE A 49 -5.46 -13.63 10.16
C PHE A 49 -5.98 -14.63 11.20
N THR A 50 -5.15 -15.11 12.13
CA THR A 50 -5.63 -15.99 13.22
C THR A 50 -6.66 -15.30 14.12
N LYS A 51 -6.59 -13.97 14.24
CA LYS A 51 -7.56 -13.13 14.95
C LYS A 51 -8.79 -12.78 14.10
N LYS A 52 -8.86 -13.26 12.86
CA LYS A 52 -9.94 -13.02 11.90
C LYS A 52 -10.12 -11.54 11.53
N PHE A 53 -9.04 -10.76 11.56
CA PHE A 53 -9.08 -9.42 11.01
C PHE A 53 -9.24 -9.48 9.49
N ARG A 54 -10.01 -8.52 8.97
CA ARG A 54 -10.02 -8.19 7.53
C ARG A 54 -8.84 -7.27 7.27
N ILE A 55 -8.06 -7.56 6.24
CA ILE A 55 -6.80 -6.85 5.99
C ILE A 55 -6.82 -6.26 4.59
N ALA A 56 -6.51 -4.97 4.51
CA ALA A 56 -6.26 -4.25 3.26
C ALA A 56 -4.78 -3.84 3.19
N ILE A 57 -4.17 -3.99 2.03
CA ILE A 57 -2.84 -3.46 1.72
C ILE A 57 -3.00 -2.05 1.18
N ALA A 58 -2.78 -1.10 2.08
CA ALA A 58 -2.80 0.33 1.79
C ALA A 58 -1.43 0.81 1.30
N THR A 59 -1.18 0.77 -0.01
CA THR A 59 0.02 1.31 -0.66
C THR A 59 -0.35 2.47 -1.58
N ASP A 60 0.54 3.45 -1.74
CA ASP A 60 0.30 4.54 -2.69
C ASP A 60 0.06 3.94 -4.08
N PRO A 61 -1.03 4.31 -4.76
CA PRO A 61 -1.43 3.73 -6.03
C PRO A 61 -0.59 4.33 -7.18
N LEU A 62 0.71 4.06 -7.15
CA LEU A 62 1.68 4.50 -8.17
C LEU A 62 2.13 3.35 -9.06
N LEU A 63 1.94 2.11 -8.62
CA LEU A 63 2.35 0.91 -9.32
C LEU A 63 1.14 0.11 -9.80
N PRO A 64 1.28 -0.60 -10.93
CA PRO A 64 0.22 -1.47 -11.42
C PRO A 64 -0.01 -2.64 -10.50
N THR A 65 -1.16 -3.28 -10.67
CA THR A 65 -1.53 -4.53 -10.00
C THR A 65 -0.42 -5.58 -10.11
N LYS A 66 0.16 -5.75 -11.30
CA LYS A 66 1.25 -6.71 -11.54
C LYS A 66 2.44 -6.45 -10.61
N ALA A 67 2.96 -5.23 -10.60
CA ALA A 67 4.11 -4.87 -9.77
C ALA A 67 3.81 -4.97 -8.27
N THR A 68 2.65 -4.47 -7.85
CA THR A 68 2.23 -4.53 -6.44
C THR A 68 2.07 -5.98 -5.97
N HIS A 69 1.51 -6.86 -6.79
CA HIS A 69 1.39 -8.29 -6.49
C HIS A 69 2.75 -8.98 -6.44
N HIS A 70 3.69 -8.66 -7.32
CA HIS A 70 5.07 -9.15 -7.21
C HIS A 70 5.71 -8.76 -5.89
N ARG A 71 5.58 -7.49 -5.46
CA ARG A 71 6.11 -7.02 -4.18
C ARG A 71 5.51 -7.76 -2.98
N LEU A 72 4.20 -8.05 -2.99
CA LEU A 72 3.57 -8.87 -1.95
C LEU A 72 4.13 -10.29 -1.91
N ARG A 73 4.32 -10.92 -3.07
CA ARG A 73 4.93 -12.25 -3.17
C ARG A 73 6.38 -12.25 -2.70
N TRP A 74 7.14 -11.21 -2.98
CA TRP A 74 8.51 -11.06 -2.47
C TRP A 74 8.56 -10.96 -0.94
N ALA A 75 7.55 -10.33 -0.33
CA ALA A 75 7.36 -10.30 1.12
C ALA A 75 6.81 -11.61 1.71
N GLY A 76 6.54 -12.63 0.89
CA GLY A 76 6.07 -13.94 1.32
C GLY A 76 4.56 -14.10 1.41
N PHE A 77 3.79 -13.19 0.81
CA PHE A 77 2.32 -13.23 0.83
C PHE A 77 1.72 -13.57 -0.53
N GLN A 78 0.52 -14.15 -0.51
CA GLN A 78 -0.34 -14.31 -1.69
C GLN A 78 -1.31 -13.13 -1.75
N PRO A 79 -1.33 -12.30 -2.80
CA PRO A 79 -2.19 -11.12 -2.87
C PRO A 79 -3.68 -11.39 -2.56
N GLU A 80 -4.17 -12.57 -2.94
CA GLU A 80 -5.56 -13.00 -2.82
C GLU A 80 -6.01 -13.25 -1.37
N GLN A 81 -5.08 -13.25 -0.41
CA GLN A 81 -5.42 -13.33 1.02
C GLN A 81 -5.90 -12.00 1.61
N PHE A 82 -5.63 -10.89 0.92
CA PHE A 82 -6.03 -9.56 1.34
C PHE A 82 -7.34 -9.20 0.64
N GLU A 83 -8.20 -8.48 1.36
CA GLU A 83 -9.49 -8.07 0.81
C GLU A 83 -9.33 -6.98 -0.25
N ILE A 84 -8.35 -6.10 -0.04
CA ILE A 84 -7.99 -5.02 -0.96
C ILE A 84 -6.48 -4.95 -1.05
N VAL A 85 -5.99 -4.75 -2.27
CA VAL A 85 -4.62 -4.32 -2.55
C VAL A 85 -4.72 -3.07 -3.42
N SER A 86 -4.21 -1.94 -2.91
CA SER A 86 -4.30 -0.67 -3.62
C SER A 86 -3.30 -0.59 -4.77
N THR A 87 -3.75 -0.14 -5.94
CA THR A 87 -2.96 0.00 -7.17
C THR A 87 -3.50 1.20 -7.95
N TYR A 88 -2.77 1.67 -8.97
CA TYR A 88 -3.29 2.80 -9.76
C TYR A 88 -4.54 2.44 -10.57
N GLU A 89 -4.80 1.15 -10.83
CA GLU A 89 -5.99 0.73 -11.58
C GLU A 89 -7.28 0.81 -10.76
N ASN A 90 -7.19 0.71 -9.42
CA ASN A 90 -8.37 0.58 -8.56
C ASN A 90 -8.49 1.66 -7.47
N PHE A 91 -7.57 2.62 -7.39
CA PHE A 91 -7.65 3.77 -6.47
C PHE A 91 -7.42 5.10 -7.17
N HIS A 92 -8.08 6.15 -6.68
CA HIS A 92 -8.06 7.48 -7.29
C HIS A 92 -7.31 8.54 -6.47
N PHE A 93 -6.97 8.23 -5.23
CA PHE A 93 -6.28 9.14 -4.31
C PHE A 93 -4.95 8.56 -3.84
N SER A 94 -3.95 9.41 -3.60
CA SER A 94 -2.76 8.99 -2.85
C SER A 94 -3.02 8.97 -1.35
N LYS A 95 -2.20 8.22 -0.63
CA LYS A 95 -2.31 8.04 0.83
C LYS A 95 -2.17 9.35 1.60
N THR A 96 -1.50 10.35 1.02
CA THR A 96 -1.42 11.72 1.57
C THR A 96 -2.78 12.38 1.82
N TYR A 97 -3.85 11.90 1.17
CA TYR A 97 -5.18 12.48 1.27
C TYR A 97 -6.12 11.58 2.08
N PRO A 98 -6.92 12.14 3.03
CA PRO A 98 -7.93 11.37 3.74
C PRO A 98 -8.93 10.64 2.82
N ALA A 99 -9.19 11.19 1.63
CA ALA A 99 -10.07 10.57 0.64
C ALA A 99 -9.61 9.16 0.21
N TYR A 100 -8.31 8.87 0.22
CA TYR A 100 -7.79 7.53 -0.03
C TYR A 100 -8.30 6.52 1.00
N TYR A 101 -8.21 6.88 2.29
CA TYR A 101 -8.69 6.01 3.37
C TYR A 101 -10.21 5.85 3.33
N ALA A 102 -10.95 6.90 2.93
CA ALA A 102 -12.39 6.80 2.73
C ALA A 102 -12.73 5.84 1.57
N GLU A 103 -11.95 5.85 0.49
CA GLU A 103 -12.08 4.91 -0.63
C GLU A 103 -11.80 3.46 -0.17
N VAL A 104 -10.75 3.21 0.61
CA VAL A 104 -10.48 1.89 1.22
C VAL A 104 -11.69 1.42 2.04
N LEU A 105 -12.20 2.27 2.94
CA LEU A 105 -13.34 1.93 3.78
C LEU A 105 -14.59 1.67 2.96
N GLY A 106 -14.87 2.49 1.95
CA GLY A 106 -16.00 2.31 1.04
C GLY A 106 -15.96 0.97 0.32
N MET A 107 -14.79 0.59 -0.21
CA MET A 107 -14.58 -0.72 -0.85
C MET A 107 -14.74 -1.89 0.12
N MET A 108 -14.39 -1.71 1.40
CA MET A 108 -14.63 -2.70 2.47
C MET A 108 -16.07 -2.64 3.05
N GLY A 109 -16.97 -1.88 2.43
CA GLY A 109 -18.38 -1.77 2.84
C GLY A 109 -18.65 -0.86 4.04
N TRP A 110 -17.72 0.04 4.36
CA TRP A 110 -17.82 1.05 5.42
C TRP A 110 -18.23 0.45 6.79
N SER A 111 -17.42 -0.48 7.27
CA SER A 111 -17.69 -1.21 8.51
C SER A 111 -17.64 -0.31 9.75
N ASP A 112 -18.61 -0.47 10.67
CA ASP A 112 -18.60 0.15 12.01
C ASP A 112 -17.62 -0.53 12.99
N ASN A 113 -17.04 -1.69 12.62
CA ASN A 113 -16.03 -2.36 13.45
C ASN A 113 -14.80 -1.48 13.66
N PRO A 114 -14.04 -1.69 14.77
CA PRO A 114 -12.78 -0.98 14.98
C PRO A 114 -11.79 -1.17 13.82
N ILE A 115 -11.23 -0.05 13.34
CA ILE A 115 -10.25 -0.01 12.26
C ILE A 115 -8.94 0.57 12.78
N LEU A 116 -7.83 -0.07 12.41
CA LEU A 116 -6.47 0.37 12.71
C LEU A 116 -5.67 0.53 11.42
N MET A 117 -5.12 1.72 11.19
CA MET A 117 -4.11 1.95 10.16
C MET A 117 -2.72 1.74 10.77
N VAL A 118 -1.94 0.81 10.20
CA VAL A 118 -0.55 0.53 10.58
C VAL A 118 0.34 1.00 9.44
N GLY A 119 1.26 1.93 9.72
CA GLY A 119 2.13 2.50 8.69
C GLY A 119 3.39 3.11 9.28
N ASN A 120 4.33 3.49 8.42
CA ASN A 120 5.65 3.96 8.83
C ASN A 120 5.89 5.44 8.49
N ASP A 121 4.94 6.09 7.82
CA ASP A 121 5.07 7.48 7.38
C ASP A 121 3.99 8.37 7.99
N MET A 122 4.40 9.49 8.57
CA MET A 122 3.47 10.41 9.23
C MET A 122 2.50 11.07 8.24
N ASP A 123 3.01 11.56 7.12
CA ASP A 123 2.27 12.35 6.16
C ASP A 123 1.42 11.49 5.21
N ARG A 124 1.85 10.25 4.99
CA ARG A 124 1.16 9.32 4.10
C ARG A 124 0.29 8.33 4.87
N ASP A 125 0.67 7.86 6.06
CA ASP A 125 -0.09 6.83 6.78
C ASP A 125 -0.93 7.37 7.93
N ILE A 126 -0.29 8.12 8.81
CA ILE A 126 -0.84 8.40 10.14
C ILE A 126 -1.79 9.59 10.10
N LEU A 127 -1.30 10.76 9.68
CA LEU A 127 -2.08 12.01 9.70
C LEU A 127 -3.34 11.92 8.82
N PRO A 128 -3.31 11.40 7.58
CA PRO A 128 -4.50 11.35 6.75
C PRO A 128 -5.54 10.34 7.25
N ALA A 129 -5.13 9.18 7.76
CA ALA A 129 -6.03 8.20 8.38
C ALA A 129 -6.68 8.75 9.66
N LYS A 130 -5.90 9.43 10.51
CA LYS A 130 -6.40 10.05 11.75
C LYS A 130 -7.40 11.17 11.50
N ARG A 131 -7.26 11.92 10.39
CA ARG A 131 -8.25 12.93 9.97
C ARG A 131 -9.63 12.33 9.66
N LEU A 132 -9.71 11.04 9.32
CA LEU A 132 -10.97 10.29 9.22
C LEU A 132 -11.45 9.69 10.56
N GLY A 133 -10.72 9.92 11.65
CA GLY A 133 -11.03 9.34 12.96
C GLY A 133 -10.56 7.90 13.15
N LEU A 134 -9.72 7.38 12.25
CA LEU A 134 -9.18 6.03 12.37
C LEU A 134 -8.12 5.96 13.48
N LYS A 135 -8.04 4.82 14.15
CA LYS A 135 -6.91 4.53 15.04
C LYS A 135 -5.66 4.29 14.22
N THR A 136 -4.53 4.76 14.71
CA THR A 136 -3.26 4.71 13.98
C THR A 136 -2.12 4.13 14.82
N PHE A 137 -1.26 3.33 14.18
CA PHE A 137 -0.04 2.79 14.77
C PHE A 137 1.15 3.10 13.85
N LEU A 138 2.11 3.86 14.37
CA LEU A 138 3.34 4.19 13.66
C LEU A 138 4.41 3.12 13.92
N VAL A 139 4.85 2.41 12.89
CA VAL A 139 5.95 1.44 12.98
C VAL A 139 7.30 2.13 12.71
N ASP A 140 8.39 1.49 13.14
CA ASP A 140 9.78 1.94 12.90
C ASP A 140 10.16 3.24 13.59
N VAL A 141 9.51 3.51 14.72
CA VAL A 141 9.86 4.62 15.62
C VAL A 141 11.00 4.15 16.52
N GLU A 142 12.13 4.87 16.51
CA GLU A 142 13.15 4.64 17.53
C GLU A 142 12.54 4.84 18.93
N PRO A 143 12.89 4.00 19.92
CA PRO A 143 12.29 4.08 21.26
C PRO A 143 12.50 5.44 21.97
N ALA A 144 13.40 6.29 21.47
CA ALA A 144 13.66 7.63 21.98
C ALA A 144 12.83 8.75 21.30
N SER A 145 12.24 8.53 20.11
CA SER A 145 11.43 9.52 19.44
C SER A 145 9.97 9.39 19.88
N THR A 146 9.64 10.09 20.96
CA THR A 146 8.24 10.28 21.34
C THR A 146 7.60 11.24 20.33
N SER A 147 7.02 10.71 19.25
CA SER A 147 5.95 11.39 18.49
C SER A 147 4.67 11.43 19.33
N LYS A 148 4.78 11.89 20.59
CA LYS A 148 3.66 12.04 21.52
C LYS A 148 2.76 13.16 21.01
N GLY A 149 1.77 12.80 20.20
CA GLY A 149 0.67 13.67 19.79
C GLY A 149 -0.01 13.23 18.50
N GLU A 150 0.74 12.67 17.55
CA GLU A 150 0.25 12.55 16.17
C GLU A 150 -0.24 11.14 15.81
N ALA A 151 0.44 10.07 16.22
CA ALA A 151 -0.11 8.70 16.18
C ALA A 151 -0.86 8.36 17.48
N ASP A 152 -1.80 7.40 17.45
CA ASP A 152 -2.40 6.88 18.71
C ASP A 152 -1.41 6.00 19.48
N SER A 153 -0.57 5.24 18.78
CA SER A 153 0.49 4.38 19.33
C SER A 153 1.68 4.27 18.38
N ALA A 154 2.83 3.82 18.88
CA ALA A 154 4.05 3.63 18.10
C ALA A 154 4.90 2.46 18.63
N GLY A 155 5.67 1.80 17.76
CA GLY A 155 6.59 0.72 18.15
C GLY A 155 7.21 -0.05 16.98
N SER A 156 7.78 -1.22 17.26
CA SER A 156 8.24 -2.19 16.26
C SER A 156 7.22 -3.31 16.05
N LEU A 157 7.31 -3.99 14.90
CA LEU A 157 6.57 -5.23 14.63
C LEU A 157 7.19 -6.42 15.36
#